data_AF-A5W5Y0-F1
#
_entry.id   AF-A5W5Y0-F1
#
_cell.length_a   1.000
_cell.length_b   1.000
_cell.length_c   1.000
_cell.angle_alpha   90.00
_cell.angle_beta   90.00
_cell.angle_gamma   90.00
#
_symmetry.space_group_name_H-M   'P 1'
#
loop_
_entity.id
_entity.type
_entity.pdbx_description
1 polymer ?
#
loop_
_entity_poly.entity_id
_entity_poly.type
_entity_poly.pdbx_seq_one_letter_code
_entity_poly.pdbx_strand_id
1 'polypeptide(L)'
;MDVNDFAAEADFFKKKLGVRGFDVRGATKRLLGLADSWASVGQMHLGGLIKITAIPEESRIDGDILGKKFSIQYAPLGLEGDGALEAAISIQDLITGKPIELGRFLVTADGTILAVNGEELINSEQHEYDYKLLVAVASRVINAPSKA
;
A
#
# COMPACT_ATOMS: atom_id res chain seq x y z
N MET A 1 -11.59 15.95 -17.49
CA MET A 1 -10.57 16.64 -18.31
C MET A 1 -11.09 18.02 -18.63
N ASP A 2 -10.31 19.04 -18.31
CA ASP A 2 -10.64 20.44 -18.60
C ASP A 2 -9.68 21.04 -19.65
N VAL A 3 -9.93 22.28 -20.07
CA VAL A 3 -9.11 22.98 -21.08
C VAL A 3 -7.68 23.23 -20.59
N ASN A 4 -7.45 23.30 -19.27
CA ASN A 4 -6.13 23.53 -18.68
C ASN A 4 -5.25 22.27 -18.74
N ASP A 5 -5.83 21.07 -18.79
CA ASP A 5 -5.09 19.81 -18.98
C ASP A 5 -4.24 19.81 -20.27
N PHE A 6 -4.62 20.63 -21.27
CA PHE A 6 -3.94 20.76 -22.55
C PHE A 6 -3.09 22.03 -22.71
N ALA A 7 -3.11 22.93 -21.70
CA ALA A 7 -2.34 24.17 -21.69
C ALA A 7 -0.96 24.02 -21.02
N ALA A 8 -0.62 22.82 -20.53
CA ALA A 8 0.59 22.59 -19.78
C ALA A 8 1.87 22.71 -20.64
N GLU A 9 2.80 23.55 -20.20
CA GLU A 9 4.12 23.67 -20.83
C GLU A 9 4.93 22.38 -20.68
N ALA A 10 5.48 21.89 -21.80
CA ALA A 10 6.14 20.59 -21.87
C ALA A 10 7.30 20.42 -20.87
N ASP A 11 8.06 21.48 -20.60
CA ASP A 11 9.21 21.41 -19.68
C ASP A 11 8.77 21.37 -18.21
N PHE A 12 7.68 22.06 -17.87
CA PHE A 12 7.06 21.95 -16.55
C PHE A 12 6.50 20.55 -16.31
N PHE A 13 5.89 19.95 -17.33
CA PHE A 13 5.40 18.57 -17.27
C PHE A 13 6.54 17.56 -17.07
N LYS A 14 7.64 17.68 -17.82
CA LYS A 14 8.84 16.82 -17.63
C LYS A 14 9.41 16.91 -16.22
N LYS A 15 9.52 18.13 -15.66
CA LYS A 15 9.99 18.33 -14.29
C LYS A 15 9.07 17.65 -13.28
N LYS A 16 7.75 17.82 -13.42
CA LYS A 16 6.75 17.16 -12.56
C LYS A 16 6.83 15.64 -12.65
N LEU A 17 6.97 15.07 -13.85
CA LEU A 17 7.15 13.63 -14.01
C LEU A 17 8.43 13.13 -13.32
N GLY A 18 9.52 13.89 -13.40
CA GLY A 18 10.79 13.55 -12.74
C GLY A 18 10.66 13.47 -11.21
N VAL A 19 10.04 14.49 -10.61
CA VAL A 19 9.77 14.55 -9.15
C VAL A 19 8.87 13.39 -8.73
N ARG A 20 7.71 13.23 -9.38
CA ARG A 20 6.78 12.14 -9.08
C ARG A 20 7.42 10.76 -9.22
N GLY A 21 8.21 10.56 -10.27
CA GLY A 21 8.93 9.31 -10.47
C GLY A 21 9.94 9.03 -9.36
N PHE A 22 10.60 10.05 -8.83
CA PHE A 22 11.48 9.91 -7.67
C PHE A 22 10.70 9.52 -6.42
N ASP A 23 9.60 10.21 -6.13
CA ASP A 23 8.81 9.96 -4.94
C ASP A 23 8.15 8.58 -4.96
N VAL A 24 7.60 8.17 -6.10
CA VAL A 24 7.00 6.84 -6.31
C VAL A 24 8.03 5.74 -6.06
N ARG A 25 9.28 5.91 -6.50
CA ARG A 25 10.35 4.95 -6.20
C ARG A 25 10.66 4.90 -4.71
N GLY A 26 10.68 6.06 -4.04
CA GLY A 26 10.81 6.15 -2.59
C GLY A 26 9.70 5.39 -1.87
N ALA A 27 8.45 5.70 -2.19
CA ALA A 27 7.27 5.06 -1.62
C ALA A 27 7.25 3.55 -1.88
N THR A 28 7.62 3.11 -3.08
CA THR A 28 7.74 1.68 -3.42
C THR A 28 8.77 0.99 -2.55
N LYS A 29 9.95 1.58 -2.40
CA LYS A 29 11.00 1.03 -1.54
C LYS A 29 10.53 0.92 -0.08
N ARG A 30 9.77 1.91 0.40
CA ARG A 30 9.20 1.90 1.76
C ARG A 30 8.17 0.79 1.94
N LEU A 31 7.21 0.67 1.02
CA LEU A 31 6.18 -0.37 1.06
C LEU A 31 6.77 -1.78 0.98
N LEU A 32 7.78 -1.99 0.14
CA LEU A 32 8.46 -3.28 0.04
C LEU A 32 9.29 -3.59 1.30
N GLY A 33 9.97 -2.58 1.86
CA GLY A 33 10.67 -2.73 3.13
C GLY A 33 9.74 -3.08 4.29
N LEU A 34 8.52 -2.52 4.31
CA LEU A 34 7.46 -2.91 5.23
C LEU A 34 7.07 -4.38 5.05
N ALA A 35 6.85 -4.84 3.82
CA ALA A 35 6.52 -6.24 3.55
C ALA A 35 7.60 -7.22 4.04
N ASP A 36 8.88 -6.89 3.84
CA ASP A 36 10.01 -7.68 4.32
C ASP A 36 10.06 -7.72 5.86
N SER A 37 9.88 -6.55 6.50
CA SER A 37 9.79 -6.43 7.96
C SER A 37 8.66 -7.30 8.52
N TRP A 38 7.48 -7.24 7.90
CA TRP A 38 6.32 -8.01 8.32
C TRP A 38 6.49 -9.51 8.12
N ALA A 39 7.15 -9.94 7.04
CA ALA A 39 7.47 -11.35 6.82
C ALA A 39 8.39 -11.88 7.93
N SER A 40 9.39 -11.09 8.33
CA SER A 40 10.28 -11.41 9.45
C SER A 40 9.52 -11.49 10.78
N VAL A 41 8.69 -10.48 11.08
CA VAL A 41 7.87 -10.46 12.31
C VAL A 41 6.89 -11.63 12.38
N GLY A 42 6.22 -11.94 11.27
CA GLY A 42 5.29 -13.06 11.16
C GLY A 42 5.96 -14.41 11.48
N GLN A 43 7.17 -14.62 10.95
CA GLN A 43 7.96 -15.84 11.19
C GLN A 43 8.52 -15.90 12.61
N MET A 44 9.20 -14.84 13.07
CA MET A 44 10.00 -14.87 14.29
C MET A 44 9.19 -14.63 15.55
N HIS A 45 8.16 -13.77 15.49
CA HIS A 45 7.46 -13.28 16.68
C HIS A 45 6.02 -13.77 16.78
N LEU A 46 5.38 -14.11 15.66
CA LEU A 46 3.99 -14.57 15.62
C LEU A 46 3.84 -16.06 15.32
N GLY A 47 4.93 -16.84 15.44
CA GLY A 47 4.90 -18.30 15.28
C GLY A 47 4.41 -18.77 13.90
N GLY A 48 4.59 -17.96 12.85
CA GLY A 48 4.16 -18.27 11.49
C GLY A 48 2.65 -18.11 11.24
N LEU A 49 1.91 -17.49 12.16
CA LEU A 49 0.48 -17.20 12.00
C LEU A 49 0.18 -16.15 10.93
N ILE A 50 1.20 -15.35 10.58
CA ILE A 50 1.18 -14.39 9.48
C ILE A 50 2.31 -14.75 8.52
N LYS A 51 2.00 -14.89 7.24
CA LYS A 51 2.96 -15.06 6.14
C LYS A 51 2.74 -13.96 5.13
N ILE A 52 3.82 -13.32 4.69
CA ILE A 52 3.79 -12.21 3.74
C ILE A 52 4.86 -12.46 2.68
N THR A 53 4.56 -12.13 1.43
CA THR A 53 5.47 -12.27 0.30
C THR A 53 5.23 -11.13 -0.68
N ALA A 54 6.25 -10.32 -0.91
CA ALA A 54 6.20 -9.29 -1.93
C ALA A 54 6.48 -9.89 -3.32
N ILE A 55 5.76 -9.40 -4.33
CA ILE A 55 5.89 -9.76 -5.75
C ILE A 55 6.01 -8.45 -6.55
N PRO A 56 7.17 -7.76 -6.48
CA PRO A 56 7.31 -6.40 -6.98
C PRO A 56 7.01 -6.24 -8.47
N GLU A 57 7.29 -7.25 -9.28
CA GLU A 57 7.04 -7.31 -10.71
C GLU A 57 5.54 -7.29 -11.06
N GLU A 58 4.68 -7.71 -10.13
CA GLU A 58 3.22 -7.65 -10.25
C GLU A 58 2.62 -6.47 -9.46
N SER A 59 3.47 -5.63 -8.86
CA SER A 59 3.05 -4.55 -7.93
C SER A 59 2.09 -5.07 -6.85
N ARG A 60 2.42 -6.24 -6.28
CA ARG A 60 1.56 -6.98 -5.34
C ARG A 60 2.35 -7.42 -4.11
N ILE A 61 1.69 -7.45 -2.97
CA ILE A 61 2.13 -8.17 -1.77
C ILE A 61 1.03 -9.15 -1.40
N ASP A 62 1.35 -10.43 -1.34
CA ASP A 62 0.42 -11.46 -0.90
C ASP A 62 0.65 -11.79 0.57
N GLY A 63 -0.44 -12.13 1.26
CA GLY A 63 -0.33 -12.60 2.63
C GLY A 63 -1.40 -13.60 3.03
N ASP A 64 -1.10 -14.28 4.12
CA ASP A 64 -1.93 -15.29 4.77
C ASP A 64 -1.93 -15.00 6.27
N ILE A 65 -3.11 -14.78 6.84
CA ILE A 65 -3.31 -14.60 8.27
C ILE A 65 -4.30 -15.64 8.76
N LEU A 66 -3.85 -16.58 9.59
CA LEU A 66 -4.67 -17.67 10.12
C LEU A 66 -5.40 -18.49 9.03
N GLY A 67 -4.77 -18.66 7.86
CA GLY A 67 -5.34 -19.36 6.70
C GLY A 67 -6.19 -18.47 5.79
N LYS A 68 -6.43 -17.21 6.17
CA LYS A 68 -7.17 -16.25 5.34
C LYS A 68 -6.20 -15.48 4.44
N LYS A 69 -6.31 -15.71 3.14
CA LYS A 69 -5.49 -15.04 2.12
C LYS A 69 -5.97 -13.62 1.86
N PHE A 70 -5.03 -12.71 1.70
CA PHE A 70 -5.25 -11.34 1.26
C PHE A 70 -4.16 -10.93 0.27
N SER A 71 -4.42 -9.86 -0.48
CA SER A 71 -3.41 -9.21 -1.32
C SER A 71 -3.46 -7.70 -1.13
N ILE A 72 -2.30 -7.07 -1.24
CA ILE A 72 -2.15 -5.62 -1.34
C ILE A 72 -1.63 -5.34 -2.75
N GLN A 73 -2.47 -4.76 -3.60
CA GLN A 73 -2.04 -4.26 -4.90
C GLN A 73 -1.72 -2.79 -4.77
N TYR A 74 -0.66 -2.32 -5.43
CA TYR A 74 -0.27 -0.93 -5.36
C TYR A 74 0.04 -0.34 -6.74
N ALA A 75 -0.19 0.97 -6.87
CA ALA A 75 0.05 1.70 -8.10
C ALA A 75 0.55 3.12 -7.81
N PRO A 76 1.36 3.71 -8.70
CA PRO A 76 1.74 5.12 -8.62
C PRO A 76 0.52 6.05 -8.64
N LEU A 77 0.48 7.01 -7.71
CA LEU A 77 -0.52 8.06 -7.64
C LEU A 77 0.17 9.43 -7.59
N GLY A 78 -0.36 10.40 -8.32
CA GLY A 78 0.06 11.80 -8.16
C GLY A 78 -0.77 12.49 -7.08
N LEU A 79 -0.13 13.09 -6.09
CA LEU A 79 -0.77 13.81 -5.00
C LEU A 79 -0.25 15.25 -4.97
N GLU A 80 -1.10 16.23 -5.31
CA GLU A 80 -0.84 17.69 -5.26
C GLU A 80 0.48 18.23 -5.85
N GLY A 81 1.23 17.43 -6.62
CA GLY A 81 2.54 17.84 -7.16
C GLY A 81 3.59 16.74 -6.99
N ASP A 82 3.47 15.98 -5.92
CA ASP A 82 4.37 14.90 -5.51
C ASP A 82 3.85 13.53 -5.98
N GLY A 83 4.69 12.51 -5.80
CA GLY A 83 4.32 11.12 -6.03
C GLY A 83 4.07 10.34 -4.75
N ALA A 84 3.08 9.46 -4.78
CA ALA A 84 2.78 8.49 -3.74
C ALA A 84 2.49 7.11 -4.37
N LEU A 85 2.34 6.09 -3.54
CA LEU A 85 1.68 4.86 -3.93
C LEU A 85 0.28 4.83 -3.34
N GLU A 86 -0.71 4.51 -4.16
CA GLU A 86 -1.99 4.02 -3.67
C GLU A 86 -1.87 2.50 -3.47
N ALA A 87 -2.28 2.01 -2.29
CA ALA A 87 -2.27 0.59 -1.97
C ALA A 87 -3.67 0.13 -1.55
N ALA A 88 -4.19 -0.90 -2.21
CA ALA A 88 -5.52 -1.47 -1.99
C ALA A 88 -5.41 -2.87 -1.40
N ILE A 89 -6.01 -3.07 -0.23
CA ILE A 89 -6.09 -4.36 0.46
C ILE A 89 -7.34 -5.08 -0.04
N SER A 90 -7.20 -6.35 -0.42
CA SER A 90 -8.33 -7.18 -0.83
C SER A 90 -8.23 -8.61 -0.28
N ILE A 91 -9.38 -9.25 -0.11
CA ILE A 91 -9.50 -10.69 0.15
C ILE A 91 -10.29 -11.34 -0.99
N GLN A 92 -10.32 -12.66 -1.03
CA GLN A 92 -11.15 -13.37 -2.01
C GLN A 92 -12.53 -13.71 -1.42
N ASP A 93 -13.58 -13.44 -2.18
CA ASP A 93 -14.93 -13.95 -1.92
C ASP A 93 -14.94 -15.48 -2.10
N LEU A 94 -15.38 -16.24 -1.10
CA LEU A 94 -15.33 -17.70 -1.13
C LEU A 94 -16.40 -18.33 -2.04
N ILE A 95 -17.44 -17.58 -2.44
CA ILE A 95 -18.53 -18.06 -3.29
C ILE A 95 -18.21 -17.75 -4.76
N THR A 96 -17.85 -16.51 -5.05
CA THR A 96 -17.67 -16.02 -6.42
C THR A 96 -16.22 -16.08 -6.89
N GLY A 97 -15.27 -16.23 -5.96
CA GLY A 97 -13.83 -16.17 -6.24
C GLY A 97 -13.32 -14.77 -6.61
N LYS A 98 -14.18 -13.75 -6.58
CA LYS A 98 -13.82 -12.37 -6.94
C LYS A 98 -13.13 -11.66 -5.76
N PRO A 99 -12.25 -10.69 -6.04
CA PRO A 99 -11.66 -9.88 -4.97
C PRO A 99 -12.71 -8.97 -4.33
N ILE A 100 -12.70 -8.91 -3.01
CA ILE A 100 -13.42 -7.94 -2.18
C ILE A 100 -12.38 -6.94 -1.67
N GLU A 101 -12.48 -5.68 -2.10
CA GLU A 101 -11.63 -4.62 -1.57
C GLU A 101 -12.03 -4.33 -0.13
N LEU A 102 -11.07 -4.45 0.78
CA LEU A 102 -11.27 -4.14 2.19
C LEU A 102 -11.01 -2.66 2.44
N GLY A 103 -10.08 -2.02 1.74
CA GLY A 103 -9.82 -0.60 1.88
C GLY A 103 -8.52 -0.18 1.19
N ARG A 104 -8.25 1.13 1.22
CA ARG A 104 -7.08 1.75 0.59
C ARG A 104 -6.36 2.68 1.54
N PHE A 105 -5.06 2.83 1.31
CA PHE A 105 -4.20 3.82 1.95
C PHE A 105 -3.16 4.31 0.95
N LEU A 106 -2.55 5.45 1.25
CA LEU A 106 -1.45 6.00 0.46
C LEU A 106 -0.13 5.82 1.22
N VAL A 107 0.96 5.65 0.48
CA VAL A 107 2.33 5.63 1.00
C VAL A 107 3.11 6.73 0.31
N THR A 108 3.66 7.65 1.09
CA THR A 108 4.52 8.74 0.58
C THR A 108 5.99 8.32 0.51
N ALA A 109 6.83 9.15 -0.10
CA ALA A 109 8.25 8.83 -0.32
C ALA A 109 9.07 8.67 0.97
N ASP A 110 8.70 9.39 2.03
CA ASP A 110 9.28 9.28 3.37
C ASP A 110 8.80 8.01 4.12
N GLY A 111 7.66 7.44 3.71
CA GLY A 111 7.06 6.25 4.31
C GLY A 111 5.82 6.54 5.16
N THR A 112 5.38 7.81 5.22
CA THR A 112 4.14 8.19 5.90
C THR A 112 2.93 7.51 5.23
N ILE A 113 1.98 7.08 6.05
CA ILE A 113 0.75 6.41 5.62
C ILE A 113 -0.39 7.40 5.73
N LEU A 114 -1.07 7.65 4.61
CA LEU A 114 -2.22 8.54 4.55
C LEU A 114 -3.48 7.74 4.22
N ALA A 115 -4.63 8.27 4.62
CA ALA A 115 -5.91 7.89 4.05
C ALA A 115 -6.03 8.45 2.63
N VAL A 116 -6.99 7.93 1.85
CA VAL A 116 -7.23 8.37 0.46
C VAL A 116 -7.65 9.84 0.34
N ASN A 117 -8.12 10.44 1.44
CA ASN A 117 -8.42 11.87 1.54
C ASN A 117 -7.19 12.74 1.88
N GLY A 118 -6.01 12.14 2.03
CA GLY A 118 -4.76 12.81 2.40
C GLY A 118 -4.52 12.96 3.90
N GLU A 119 -5.44 12.52 4.77
CA GLU A 119 -5.26 12.58 6.22
C GLU A 119 -4.15 11.61 6.67
N GLU A 120 -3.25 12.07 7.53
CA GLU A 120 -2.19 11.22 8.09
C GLU A 120 -2.78 10.16 9.03
N LEU A 121 -2.53 8.88 8.72
CA LEU A 121 -2.94 7.75 9.56
C LEU A 121 -1.80 7.26 10.44
N ILE A 122 -0.59 7.14 9.87
CA ILE A 122 0.61 6.69 10.57
C ILE A 122 1.82 7.45 10.04
N ASN A 123 2.52 8.14 10.94
CA ASN A 123 3.79 8.78 10.63
C ASN A 123 4.95 7.79 10.74
N SER A 124 5.85 7.79 9.75
CA SER A 124 7.00 6.86 9.68
C SER A 124 8.04 7.04 10.80
N GLU A 125 8.05 8.18 11.48
CA GLU A 125 8.95 8.45 12.61
C GLU A 125 8.39 7.92 13.94
N GLN A 126 7.13 7.49 13.97
CA GLN A 126 6.55 6.91 15.18
C GLN A 126 7.25 5.60 15.56
N HIS A 127 7.41 5.40 16.87
CA HIS A 127 7.85 4.10 17.37
C HIS A 127 6.88 3.00 16.90
N GLU A 128 7.46 1.87 16.48
CA GLU A 128 6.74 0.69 16.00
C GLU A 128 5.82 0.91 14.78
N TYR A 129 6.10 1.92 13.93
CA TYR A 129 5.23 2.22 12.77
C TYR A 129 5.00 0.99 11.87
N ASP A 130 6.05 0.21 11.58
CA ASP A 130 5.98 -1.06 10.85
C ASP A 130 4.94 -2.01 11.45
N TYR A 131 5.01 -2.21 12.77
CA TYR A 131 4.15 -3.15 13.49
C TYR A 131 2.71 -2.64 13.61
N LYS A 132 2.52 -1.33 13.83
CA LYS A 132 1.18 -0.72 13.83
C LYS A 132 0.47 -0.91 12.49
N LEU A 133 1.17 -0.72 11.38
CA LEU A 133 0.59 -0.93 10.06
C LEU A 133 0.26 -2.41 9.82
N LEU A 134 1.15 -3.33 10.22
CA LEU A 134 0.86 -4.77 10.18
C LEU A 134 -0.40 -5.12 10.98
N VAL A 135 -0.53 -4.63 12.20
CA VAL A 135 -1.71 -4.86 13.06
C VAL A 135 -2.98 -4.31 12.41
N ALA A 136 -2.91 -3.11 11.81
CA ALA A 136 -4.04 -2.50 11.12
C ALA A 136 -4.50 -3.33 9.92
N VAL A 137 -3.57 -3.76 9.05
CA VAL A 137 -3.85 -4.65 7.91
C VAL A 137 -4.42 -5.97 8.42
N ALA A 138 -3.76 -6.61 9.38
CA ALA A 138 -4.15 -7.93 9.84
C ALA A 138 -5.53 -7.92 10.51
N SER A 139 -5.80 -6.91 11.34
CA SER A 139 -7.12 -6.72 11.98
C SER A 139 -8.21 -6.53 10.93
N ARG A 140 -7.95 -5.77 9.86
CA ARG A 140 -8.93 -5.57 8.79
C ARG A 140 -9.21 -6.86 8.02
N VAL A 141 -8.16 -7.64 7.73
CA VAL A 141 -8.29 -8.93 7.06
C VAL A 141 -9.06 -9.94 7.91
N ILE A 142 -8.70 -10.12 9.18
CA ILE A 142 -9.33 -11.12 10.08
C ILE A 142 -10.83 -10.81 10.25
N ASN A 143 -11.19 -9.55 10.47
CA ASN A 143 -12.56 -9.16 10.79
C ASN A 143 -13.48 -9.03 9.57
N ALA A 144 -12.95 -9.05 8.34
CA ALA A 144 -13.77 -8.96 7.14
C ALA A 144 -14.61 -10.23 6.92
N PRO A 145 -15.88 -10.14 6.49
CA PRO A 145 -16.61 -11.31 6.03
C PRO A 145 -16.03 -11.82 4.71
N SER A 146 -16.01 -13.14 4.52
CA SER A 146 -15.51 -13.75 3.26
C SER A 146 -16.56 -13.80 2.14
N LYS A 147 -17.56 -12.90 2.22
CA LYS A 147 -18.68 -12.75 1.29
C LYS A 147 -19.04 -11.26 1.22
N ALA A 148 -19.18 -10.73 0.00
CA ALA A 148 -19.71 -9.39 -0.25
C ALA A 148 -21.23 -9.31 -0.08
#